data_AF-A0A9P9H8S9-F1
#
_entry.id   AF-A0A9P9H8S9-F1
#
_cell.length_a   1.000
_cell.length_b   1.000
_cell.length_c   1.000
_cell.angle_alpha   90.00
_cell.angle_beta   90.00
_cell.angle_gamma   90.00
#
_symmetry.space_group_name_H-M   'P 1'
#
loop_
_entity.id
_entity.type
_entity.pdbx_description
1 polymer ?
#
loop_
_entity_poly.entity_id
_entity_poly.type
_entity_poly.pdbx_seq_one_letter_code
_entity_poly.pdbx_strand_id
1 'polypeptide(L)' 'MGKKFIDEYHRHVPKSEPQEDWEDRNILSSTRFNLLSSAHYPGNGETRNLALTDMQYLADIYAK' A
#
# COMPACT_ATOMS: atom_id res chain seq x y z
N MET A 1 1.59 -9.39 5.80
CA MET A 1 1.17 -9.76 7.16
C MET A 1 -0.11 -10.57 7.09
N GLY A 2 -0.39 -11.46 8.04
CA GLY A 2 -1.68 -12.18 8.07
C GLY A 2 -2.82 -11.30 8.58
N LYS A 3 -4.02 -11.45 8.02
CA LYS A 3 -5.23 -10.70 8.42
C LYS A 3 -5.49 -10.74 9.93
N LYS A 4 -5.35 -11.90 10.56
CA LYS A 4 -5.52 -12.09 12.02
C LYS A 4 -4.62 -11.17 12.87
N PHE A 5 -3.39 -10.92 12.42
CA PHE A 5 -2.47 -10.04 13.12
C PHE A 5 -2.94 -8.58 13.02
N ILE A 6 -3.34 -8.15 11.83
CA ILE A 6 -3.79 -6.77 11.58
C ILE A 6 -5.08 -6.49 12.36
N ASP A 7 -6.02 -7.44 12.34
CA ASP A 7 -7.27 -7.34 13.09
C ASP A 7 -7.01 -7.19 14.59
N GLU A 8 -6.07 -7.97 15.14
CA GLU A 8 -5.76 -7.92 16.57
C GLU A 8 -4.95 -6.69 16.97
N TYR A 9 -4.02 -6.24 16.12
CA TYR A 9 -3.33 -4.97 16.31
C TYR A 9 -4.32 -3.82 16.42
N HIS A 10 -5.33 -3.78 15.55
CA HIS A 10 -6.33 -2.71 15.55
C HIS A 10 -7.36 -2.79 16.68
N ARG A 11 -7.41 -3.88 17.46
CA ARG A 11 -8.13 -3.88 18.75
C ARG A 11 -7.46 -3.03 19.81
N HIS A 12 -6.14 -2.85 19.72
CA HIS A 12 -5.35 -2.06 20.67
C HIS A 12 -4.93 -0.69 20.13
N VAL A 13 -4.71 -0.59 18.82
CA VAL A 13 -4.31 0.65 18.15
C VAL A 13 -5.30 0.95 17.02
N PRO A 14 -6.26 1.87 17.23
CA PRO A 14 -7.24 2.21 16.20
C PRO A 14 -6.57 2.65 14.89
N LYS A 15 -7.27 2.44 13.77
CA LYS A 15 -6.87 3.02 12.49
C LYS A 15 -6.74 4.55 12.64
N SER A 16 -5.72 5.13 12.01
CA SER A 16 -5.50 6.56 12.07
C SER A 16 -6.58 7.31 11.28
N GLU A 17 -7.00 8.48 11.77
CA GLU A 17 -7.94 9.33 11.04
C GLU A 17 -7.30 9.93 9.76
N PRO A 18 -8.07 10.13 8.67
CA PRO A 18 -9.44 9.65 8.46
C PRO A 18 -9.52 8.13 8.27
N GLN A 19 -10.54 7.46 8.81
CA GLN A 19 -10.67 6.01 8.65
C GLN A 19 -11.12 5.61 7.23
N GLU A 20 -11.85 6.50 6.56
CA GLU A 20 -12.43 6.27 5.23
C GLU A 20 -11.37 6.01 4.16
N ASP A 21 -10.22 6.70 4.24
CA ASP A 21 -9.11 6.59 3.29
C ASP A 21 -7.91 5.78 3.85
N TRP A 22 -8.09 5.11 5.00
CA TRP A 22 -6.97 4.47 5.71
C TRP A 22 -6.28 3.38 4.88
N GLU A 23 -7.06 2.56 4.17
CA GLU A 23 -6.51 1.53 3.29
C GLU A 23 -5.75 2.15 2.11
N ASP A 24 -6.31 3.19 1.49
CA ASP A 24 -5.70 3.89 0.37
C ASP A 24 -4.36 4.55 0.77
N ARG A 25 -4.28 5.10 1.98
CA ARG A 25 -3.04 5.65 2.55
C ARG A 25 -1.99 4.58 2.82
N ASN A 26 -2.40 3.36 3.16
CA ASN A 26 -1.47 2.23 3.25
C ASN A 26 -0.94 1.82 1.89
N ILE A 27 -1.79 1.78 0.85
CA ILE A 27 -1.39 1.50 -0.53
C ILE A 27 -0.43 2.57 -1.05
N LEU A 28 -0.70 3.84 -0.75
CA LEU A 28 0.21 4.93 -1.09
C LEU A 28 1.57 4.77 -0.39
N SER A 29 1.56 4.34 0.88
CA SER A 29 2.79 4.08 1.65
C SER A 29 3.56 2.87 1.10
N SER A 30 2.88 1.80 0.66
CA SER A 30 3.51 0.64 0.04
C SER A 30 4.10 0.96 -1.33
N THR A 31 3.44 1.83 -2.11
CA THR A 31 3.92 2.26 -3.43
C THR A 31 5.35 2.80 -3.37
N ARG A 32 5.65 3.66 -2.38
CA ARG A 32 7.01 4.19 -2.18
C ARG A 32 8.03 3.09 -1.93
N PHE A 33 7.69 2.13 -1.08
CA PHE A 33 8.55 0.98 -0.79
C PHE A 33 8.78 0.13 -2.05
N ASN A 34 7.71 -0.17 -2.79
CA ASN A 34 7.74 -0.97 -4.01
C ASN A 34 8.61 -0.32 -5.09
N LEU A 35 8.51 1.00 -5.27
CA LEU A 35 9.37 1.76 -6.19
C LEU A 35 10.85 1.67 -5.79
N LEU A 36 11.17 1.91 -4.51
CA LEU A 36 12.54 1.85 -4.02
C LEU A 36 13.13 0.44 -4.18
N SER A 37 12.35 -0.58 -3.85
CA SER A 37 12.73 -1.97 -4.00
C SER A 37 12.99 -2.32 -5.48
N SER A 38 12.13 -1.86 -6.38
CA SER A 38 12.30 -2.11 -7.82
C SER A 38 13.59 -1.51 -8.38
N ALA A 39 14.02 -0.36 -7.85
CA ALA A 39 15.28 0.27 -8.22
C ALA A 39 16.51 -0.48 -7.67
N HIS A 40 16.41 -1.05 -6.45
CA HIS A 40 17.50 -1.82 -5.83
C HIS A 40 17.65 -3.22 -6.41
N TYR A 41 16.55 -3.83 -6.87
CA TYR A 41 16.52 -5.20 -7.38
C TYR A 41 16.00 -5.25 -8.82
N PRO A 42 16.76 -4.70 -9.80
CA PRO A 42 16.29 -4.55 -11.18
C PRO A 42 16.00 -5.89 -11.89
N GLY A 43 16.52 -7.02 -11.38
CA GLY A 43 16.22 -8.35 -11.88
C GLY A 43 14.89 -8.94 -11.38
N ASN A 44 14.24 -8.31 -10.39
CA ASN A 44 12.95 -8.72 -9.86
C ASN A 44 11.87 -7.68 -10.20
N GLY A 45 11.14 -7.94 -11.28
CA GLY A 45 10.05 -7.08 -11.76
C GLY A 45 8.79 -7.07 -10.89
N GLU A 46 8.67 -7.95 -9.89
CA GLU A 46 7.47 -8.08 -9.06
C GLU A 46 7.13 -6.75 -8.36
N THR A 47 8.10 -6.14 -7.69
CA THR A 47 7.89 -4.87 -6.97
C THR A 47 7.60 -3.70 -7.90
N ARG A 48 8.15 -3.70 -9.13
CA ARG A 48 7.77 -2.74 -10.16
C ARG A 48 6.31 -2.90 -10.57
N ASN A 49 5.86 -4.14 -10.78
CA ASN A 49 4.48 -4.42 -11.15
C ASN A 49 3.51 -4.05 -10.03
N LEU A 50 3.84 -4.36 -8.78
CA LEU A 50 3.06 -3.95 -7.61
C LEU A 50 2.95 -2.42 -7.52
N ALA A 51 4.06 -1.68 -7.69
CA ALA A 51 4.01 -0.22 -7.69
C ALA A 51 3.11 0.34 -8.80
N LEU A 52 3.16 -0.24 -10.02
CA LEU A 52 2.29 0.18 -11.13
C LEU A 52 0.82 -0.12 -10.84
N THR A 53 0.51 -1.29 -10.29
CA THR A 53 -0.87 -1.66 -9.91
C THR A 53 -1.41 -0.75 -8.82
N ASP A 54 -0.62 -0.50 -7.76
CA ASP A 54 -0.99 0.40 -6.66
C ASP A 54 -1.25 1.82 -7.18
N MET A 55 -0.36 2.34 -8.03
CA MET A 55 -0.50 3.66 -8.65
C MET A 55 -1.74 3.76 -9.56
N GLN A 56 -2.00 2.74 -10.38
CA GLN A 56 -3.16 2.72 -11.27
C GLN A 56 -4.46 2.72 -10.46
N TYR A 57 -4.54 1.87 -9.44
CA TYR A 57 -5.70 1.82 -8.55
C TYR A 57 -5.98 3.18 -7.91
N LEU A 58 -4.96 3.80 -7.31
CA LEU A 58 -5.10 5.12 -6.68
C LEU A 58 -5.47 6.19 -7.70
N ALA A 59 -4.87 6.17 -8.88
CA ALA A 59 -5.23 7.10 -9.95
C ALA A 59 -6.68 6.92 -10.39
N ASP A 60 -7.18 5.70 -10.52
CA ASP A 60 -8.55 5.43 -10.99
C ASP A 60 -9.61 5.91 -9.98
N ILE A 61 -9.38 5.72 -8.68
CA ILE A 61 -10.36 6.11 -7.64
C ILE A 61 -10.32 7.60 -7.29
N TYR A 62 -9.19 8.27 -7.54
CA TYR A 62 -9.00 9.71 -7.26
C TYR A 62 -8.94 10.58 -8.53
N ALA A 63 -9.00 9.99 -9.73
CA ALA A 63 -9.14 10.72 -10.98
C ALA A 63 -10.49 11.45 -10.97
N LYS A 64 -10.44 12.77 -11.14
CA LYS A 64 -11.60 13.64 -11.26
C LYS A 64 -12.13 13.64 -12.69
#